data_AF-A0A6A0AH54-F1
#
_entry.id   AF-A0A6A0AH54-F1
#
_cell.length_a   1.000
_cell.length_b   1.000
_cell.length_c   1.000
_cell.angle_alpha   90.00
_cell.angle_beta   90.00
_cell.angle_gamma   90.00
#
_symmetry.space_group_name_H-M   'P 1'
#
loop_
_entity.id
_entity.type
_entity.pdbx_description
1 polymer ?
#
loop_
_entity_poly.entity_id
_entity_poly.type
_entity_poly.pdbx_seq_one_letter_code
_entity_poly.pdbx_strand_id
1 'polypeptide(L)'
;MGVWGLKDFAAEHDGKTVQSAVRLNAGNNRLIKLKHKHPSNGLGLELQAKQWGATYDLATKDVSLDLTRKTGWGLLKVSQRLPRHQ
;
A
#
# COMPACT_ATOMS: atom_id res chain seq x y z
N MET A 1 -10.71 -13.64 16.17
CA MET A 1 -11.20 -12.27 15.90
C MET A 1 -9.99 -11.38 15.67
N GLY A 2 -9.84 -10.79 14.48
CA GLY A 2 -8.76 -9.84 14.20
C GLY A 2 -9.15 -8.45 14.69
N VAL A 3 -8.32 -7.83 15.52
CA VAL A 3 -8.55 -6.45 15.97
C VAL A 3 -8.21 -5.51 14.82
N TRP A 4 -9.21 -4.76 14.37
CA TRP A 4 -9.03 -3.65 13.43
C TRP A 4 -8.73 -2.40 14.24
N GLY A 5 -7.71 -1.65 13.84
CA GLY A 5 -7.32 -0.43 14.55
C GLY A 5 -6.66 0.58 13.63
N LEU A 6 -7.06 1.84 13.73
CA LEU A 6 -6.30 2.94 13.15
C LEU A 6 -4.93 2.99 13.84
N LYS A 7 -3.85 2.93 13.05
CA LYS A 7 -2.49 3.07 13.57
C LYS A 7 -2.04 4.51 13.52
N ASP A 8 -2.11 5.12 12.35
CA ASP A 8 -1.63 6.48 12.11
C ASP A 8 -2.49 7.16 11.06
N PHE A 9 -2.66 8.47 11.21
CA PHE A 9 -3.19 9.37 10.20
C PHE A 9 -2.22 10.53 10.06
N ALA A 10 -1.76 10.78 8.83
CA ALA A 10 -0.92 11.92 8.50
C ALA A 10 -1.57 12.68 7.36
N ALA A 11 -1.66 14.01 7.49
CA ALA A 11 -2.10 14.89 6.42
C ALA A 11 -1.14 16.08 6.38
N GLU A 12 -0.51 16.29 5.24
CA GLU A 12 0.39 17.40 4.97
C GLU A 12 -0.19 18.25 3.85
N HIS A 13 -0.12 19.56 4.03
CA HIS A 13 -0.62 20.54 3.07
C HIS A 13 0.47 21.55 2.75
N ASP A 14 0.94 21.53 1.51
CA ASP A 14 2.04 22.39 1.03
C ASP A 14 1.50 23.54 0.14
N GLY A 15 0.35 24.11 0.50
CA GLY A 15 -0.30 25.25 -0.18
C GLY A 15 -0.87 24.98 -1.57
N LYS A 16 -0.28 24.05 -2.33
CA LYS A 16 -0.68 23.60 -3.67
C LYS A 16 -1.05 22.12 -3.69
N THR A 17 -0.54 21.33 -2.75
CA THR A 17 -0.72 19.88 -2.70
C THR A 17 -1.21 19.45 -1.33
N VAL A 18 -2.27 18.64 -1.30
CA VAL A 18 -2.73 17.91 -0.10
C VAL A 18 -2.22 16.48 -0.23
N GLN A 19 -1.42 16.02 0.72
CA GLN A 19 -1.02 14.63 0.88
C GLN A 19 -1.65 14.08 2.15
N SER A 20 -2.50 13.07 2.05
CA SER A 20 -2.98 12.33 3.21
C SER A 20 -2.60 10.86 3.13
N ALA A 21 -2.22 10.30 4.28
CA ALA A 21 -1.87 8.91 4.44
C ALA A 21 -2.55 8.34 5.69
N VAL A 22 -3.33 7.29 5.51
CA VAL A 22 -3.99 6.56 6.59
C VAL A 22 -3.39 5.17 6.69
N ARG A 23 -2.93 4.77 7.87
CA ARG A 23 -2.45 3.41 8.15
C ARG A 23 -3.43 2.72 9.09
N LEU A 24 -4.02 1.63 8.62
CA LEU A 24 -4.92 0.76 9.36
C LEU A 24 -4.23 -0.57 9.64
N ASN A 25 -4.34 -1.08 10.86
CA ASN A 25 -4.06 -2.47 11.16
C ASN A 25 -5.34 -3.27 10.92
N ALA A 26 -5.31 -4.20 9.96
CA ALA A 26 -6.45 -5.03 9.57
C ALA A 26 -6.48 -6.39 10.30
N GLY A 27 -5.71 -6.54 11.37
CA GLY A 27 -5.54 -7.80 12.09
C GLY A 27 -4.63 -8.78 11.33
N ASN A 28 -4.25 -9.89 11.99
CA ASN A 28 -3.40 -10.94 11.41
C ASN A 28 -2.07 -10.43 10.80
N ASN A 29 -1.45 -9.40 11.39
CA ASN A 29 -0.25 -8.72 10.88
C ASN A 29 -0.40 -8.14 9.46
N ARG A 30 -1.60 -7.68 9.10
CA ARG A 30 -1.88 -6.94 7.87
C ARG A 30 -2.02 -5.45 8.19
N LEU A 31 -1.29 -4.64 7.46
CA LEU A 31 -1.31 -3.18 7.48
C LEU A 31 -1.87 -2.70 6.14
N ILE A 32 -2.83 -1.79 6.18
CA ILE A 32 -3.38 -1.14 5.00
C ILE A 32 -2.96 0.32 5.07
N LYS A 33 -2.26 0.81 4.07
CA LYS A 33 -1.85 2.20 3.93
C LYS A 33 -2.56 2.81 2.73
N LEU A 34 -3.54 3.65 2.98
CA LEU A 34 -4.17 4.47 1.94
C LEU A 34 -3.37 5.76 1.80
N LYS A 35 -2.93 6.12 0.59
CA LYS A 35 -2.28 7.38 0.26
C LYS A 35 -3.15 8.15 -0.72
N HIS A 36 -3.28 9.45 -0.49
CA HIS A 36 -3.99 10.36 -1.38
C HIS A 36 -3.14 11.60 -1.59
N LYS A 37 -2.91 11.96 -2.85
CA LYS A 37 -2.16 13.17 -3.24
C LYS A 37 -2.96 13.98 -4.27
N HIS A 38 -3.48 15.13 -3.85
CA HIS A 38 -4.13 16.13 -4.69
C HIS A 38 -3.15 17.30 -4.92
N PRO A 39 -2.98 17.90 -6.12
CA PRO A 39 -3.87 17.90 -7.29
C PRO A 39 -3.50 16.88 -8.36
N SER A 40 -2.41 16.14 -8.17
CA SER A 40 -1.91 15.15 -9.12
C SER A 40 -2.65 13.81 -9.01
N ASN A 41 -3.99 13.79 -8.94
CA ASN A 41 -4.92 12.63 -9.02
C ASN A 41 -4.42 11.27 -8.46
N GLY A 42 -3.54 11.29 -7.47
CA GLY A 42 -2.74 10.15 -7.06
C GLY A 42 -3.39 9.52 -5.86
N LEU A 43 -4.51 8.84 -6.09
CA LEU A 43 -5.05 7.92 -5.11
C LEU A 43 -4.27 6.60 -5.22
N GLY A 44 -3.71 6.13 -4.12
CA GLY A 44 -2.93 4.90 -4.04
C GLY A 44 -3.34 4.08 -2.84
N LEU A 45 -3.62 2.80 -3.05
CA LEU A 45 -3.92 1.84 -2.00
C LEU A 45 -2.73 0.89 -1.84
N GLU A 46 -2.03 0.96 -0.72
CA GLU A 46 -0.97 0.01 -0.37
C GLU A 46 -1.50 -0.95 0.70
N LEU A 47 -1.53 -2.24 0.41
CA LEU A 47 -1.76 -3.32 1.35
C LEU A 47 -0.41 -3.94 1.67
N GLN A 48 -0.05 -4.07 2.93
CA GLN A 48 1.19 -4.69 3.37
C GLN A 48 0.90 -5.73 4.43
N ALA A 49 1.41 -6.93 4.25
CA ALA A 49 1.38 -8.01 5.22
C ALA A 49 2.81 -8.48 5.49
N LYS A 50 2.97 -9.35 6.49
CA LYS A 50 4.28 -9.81 7.00
C LYS A 50 5.26 -10.31 5.94
N GLN A 51 4.78 -10.88 4.82
CA GLN A 51 5.60 -11.45 3.76
C GLN A 51 5.16 -11.03 2.34
N TRP A 52 4.12 -10.20 2.21
CA TRP A 52 3.65 -9.73 0.90
C TRP A 52 3.11 -8.32 0.99
N GLY A 53 3.10 -7.59 -0.12
CA GLY A 53 2.44 -6.31 -0.28
C GLY A 53 1.72 -6.27 -1.62
N ALA A 54 0.67 -5.47 -1.70
CA ALA A 54 0.01 -5.12 -2.94
C ALA A 54 -0.12 -3.60 -2.99
N THR A 55 0.26 -2.99 -4.09
CA THR A 55 0.07 -1.56 -4.35
C THR A 55 -0.86 -1.43 -5.51
N TYR A 56 -1.96 -0.70 -5.32
CA TYR A 56 -2.86 -0.31 -6.37
C TYR A 56 -2.77 1.19 -6.58
N ASP A 57 -2.34 1.59 -7.76
CA ASP A 57 -2.27 2.98 -8.18
C ASP A 57 -3.54 3.31 -8.96
N LEU A 58 -4.41 4.17 -8.42
CA LEU A 58 -5.67 4.52 -9.08
C LEU A 58 -5.46 5.45 -10.29
N ALA A 59 -4.35 6.18 -10.37
CA ALA A 59 -4.06 7.08 -11.49
C ALA A 59 -3.68 6.28 -12.73
N THR A 60 -2.85 5.24 -12.55
CA THR A 60 -2.42 4.36 -13.64
C THR A 60 -3.27 3.10 -13.77
N LYS A 61 -4.16 2.85 -12.80
CA LYS A 61 -4.93 1.61 -12.61
C LYS A 61 -4.04 0.35 -12.56
N ASP A 62 -2.78 0.51 -12.18
CA ASP A 62 -1.81 -0.57 -12.14
C ASP A 62 -1.83 -1.23 -10.75
N VAL A 63 -1.79 -2.56 -10.73
CA VAL A 63 -1.63 -3.36 -9.51
C VAL A 63 -0.21 -3.96 -9.51
N SER A 64 0.52 -3.72 -8.44
CA SER A 64 1.81 -4.35 -8.16
C SER A 64 1.68 -5.26 -6.95
N LEU A 65 2.18 -6.49 -7.04
CA LEU A 65 2.22 -7.45 -5.96
C LEU A 65 3.67 -7.78 -5.66
N ASP A 66 4.08 -7.60 -4.41
CA ASP A 66 5.43 -7.86 -3.91
C ASP A 66 5.37 -8.97 -2.88
N LEU A 67 5.99 -10.12 -3.14
CA LEU A 67 6.18 -11.20 -2.18
C LEU A 67 7.63 -11.21 -1.72
N THR A 68 7.85 -10.97 -0.43
CA THR A 68 9.18 -11.05 0.19
C THR A 68 9.20 -12.20 1.20
N ARG A 69 9.90 -13.28 0.85
CA ARG A 69 10.04 -14.47 1.69
C ARG A 69 11.51 -14.69 2.04
N LYS A 70 11.82 -14.73 3.34
CA LYS A 70 13.11 -15.24 3.81
C LYS A 70 13.12 -16.77 3.66
N THR A 71 14.11 -17.29 2.96
CA THR A 71 14.40 -18.72 2.85
C THR A 71 15.72 -19.02 3.59
N GLY A 72 16.00 -20.28 3.90
CA GLY A 72 17.29 -20.68 4.49
C GLY A 72 18.50 -20.35 3.62
N TRP A 73 18.28 -19.98 2.36
CA TRP A 73 19.30 -19.68 1.34
C TRP A 73 19.39 -18.18 1.00
N GLY A 74 18.58 -17.32 1.65
CA GLY A 74 18.58 -15.88 1.39
C GLY A 74 17.19 -15.25 1.41
N LEU A 75 17.06 -14.09 0.76
CA LEU A 75 15.84 -13.30 0.75
C LEU A 75 15.24 -13.33 -0.68
N LEU A 76 14.14 -14.06 -0.86
CA LEU A 76 13.44 -14.12 -2.13
C LEU A 76 12.45 -12.96 -2.23
N LYS A 77 12.66 -12.06 -3.19
CA LYS A 77 11.71 -11.01 -3.56
C LYS A 77 11.14 -11.33 -4.94
N VAL A 78 9.83 -11.48 -5.02
CA VAL A 78 9.10 -11.62 -6.27
C VAL A 78 8.18 -10.42 -6.39
N SER A 79 8.40 -9.60 -7.42
CA SER A 79 7.56 -8.45 -7.73
C SER A 79 6.86 -8.71 -9.05
N GLN A 80 5.53 -8.73 -9.05
CA GLN A 80 4.73 -8.91 -10.25
C GLN A 80 3.82 -7.70 -10.44
N ARG A 81 3.95 -7.05 -11.60
CA ARG A 81 3.01 -6.03 -12.05
C ARG A 81 1.93 -6.71 -12.88
N LEU A 82 0.67 -6.60 -12.46
CA LEU A 82 -0.45 -7.13 -13.24
C LEU A 82 -0.72 -6.18 -14.42
N PRO A 83 -0.86 -6.71 -15.64
CA PRO A 83 -1.18 -5.90 -16.81
C PRO A 83 -2.61 -5.35 -16.69
N ARG A 84 -2.84 -4.20 -17.32
CA ARG A 84 -4.13 -3.52 -17.36
C ARG A 84 -5.14 -4.38 -18.12
N HIS A 85 -6.29 -4.68 -17.50
CA HIS A 85 -7.48 -4.97 -18.29
C HIS A 85 -7.98 -3.63 -18.85
N GLN A 86 -7.85 -3.48 -20.17
CA GLN A 86 -8.41 -2.37 -20.95
C GLN A 86 -9.93 -2.33 -20.81
#